data_AF-A0A7W1YJE2-F1
#
_entry.id   AF-A0A7W1YJE2-F1
#
_cell.length_a   1.000
_cell.length_b   1.000
_cell.length_c   1.000
_cell.angle_alpha   90.00
_cell.angle_beta   90.00
_cell.angle_gamma   90.00
#
_symmetry.space_group_name_H-M   'P 1'
#
loop_
_entity.id
_entity.type
_entity.pdbx_description
1 polymer ?
#
loop_
_entity_poly.entity_id
_entity_poly.type
_entity_poly.pdbx_seq_one_letter_code
_entity_poly.pdbx_strand_id
1 'polypeptide(L)'
;MPARPAVRRPALTILLGVLALAAASCDGEKKSRGIKYMPEMYDTPAFKSQQAMERVMPAAEAGKPAVMHHIPALLTPPAGTVSRDAATYAIAATDWAAAKQLVNPLTPGAAVLRLGQRRFNVTCAVCHGRDGDAAHGYVAPTKEHPDRFTGIPSLNGASLMGLSDGEIYHIVTLGRNRMPSLRAQVLPEERWAVVLYLRALNGASLAMSDAEARLAKLLAEHAEGGKAMDAYATAEIENAKKAVASKQRDLVLIQQGGDGADFAPPVGPQPEYAKPEWPEK
;
A
#
# COMPACT_ATOMS: atom_id res chain seq x y z
N MET A 1 80.04 -13.16 -26.92
CA MET A 1 78.68 -12.69 -26.54
C MET A 1 78.00 -13.80 -25.75
N PRO A 2 77.86 -13.70 -24.42
CA PRO A 2 77.20 -14.75 -23.65
C PRO A 2 75.68 -14.62 -23.76
N ALA A 3 75.03 -15.69 -24.23
CA ALA A 3 73.58 -15.81 -24.29
C ALA A 3 72.98 -15.78 -22.88
N ARG A 4 71.99 -14.91 -22.65
CA ARG A 4 71.29 -14.81 -21.38
C ARG A 4 70.47 -16.09 -21.11
N PRO A 5 70.51 -16.64 -19.89
CA PRO A 5 69.75 -17.83 -19.54
C PRO A 5 68.24 -17.53 -19.53
N ALA A 6 67.46 -18.42 -20.14
CA ALA A 6 66.00 -18.37 -20.11
C ALA A 6 65.50 -18.62 -18.69
N VAL A 7 65.18 -17.55 -17.96
CA VAL A 7 64.55 -17.64 -16.64
C VAL A 7 63.12 -18.14 -16.84
N ARG A 8 62.89 -19.44 -16.55
CA ARG A 8 61.53 -19.97 -16.37
C ARG A 8 60.92 -19.20 -15.21
N ARG A 9 59.80 -18.50 -15.44
CA ARG A 9 59.07 -17.70 -14.44
C ARG A 9 57.82 -18.46 -13.96
N PRO A 10 57.96 -19.53 -13.15
CA PRO A 10 56.82 -20.34 -12.70
C PRO A 10 55.80 -19.51 -11.91
N ALA A 11 56.25 -18.46 -11.22
CA ALA A 11 55.39 -17.54 -10.49
C ALA A 11 54.42 -16.77 -11.40
N LEU A 12 54.85 -16.39 -12.62
CA LEU A 12 53.99 -15.66 -13.57
C LEU A 12 52.91 -16.57 -14.17
N THR A 13 53.25 -17.83 -14.46
CA THR A 13 52.29 -18.83 -14.95
C THR A 13 51.28 -19.23 -13.88
N ILE A 14 51.70 -19.33 -12.61
CA ILE A 14 50.79 -19.59 -11.49
C ILE A 14 49.85 -18.40 -11.30
N LEU A 15 50.37 -17.17 -11.32
CA LEU A 15 49.56 -15.96 -11.17
C LEU A 15 48.52 -15.82 -12.30
N LEU A 16 48.92 -16.05 -13.55
CA LEU A 16 48.00 -16.06 -14.69
C LEU A 16 46.96 -17.18 -14.59
N GLY A 17 47.34 -18.36 -14.09
CA GLY A 17 46.41 -19.47 -13.84
C GLY A 17 45.37 -19.13 -12.77
N VAL A 18 45.78 -18.52 -11.65
CA VAL A 18 44.88 -18.07 -10.58
C VAL A 18 43.96 -16.96 -11.08
N LEU A 19 44.47 -16.01 -11.86
CA LEU A 19 43.68 -14.91 -12.41
C LEU A 19 42.63 -15.42 -13.42
N ALA A 20 42.97 -16.41 -14.24
CA ALA A 20 42.04 -17.05 -15.16
C ALA A 20 40.94 -17.83 -14.43
N LEU A 21 41.29 -18.52 -13.33
CA LEU A 21 40.31 -19.23 -12.49
C LEU A 21 39.35 -18.25 -11.79
N ALA A 22 39.85 -17.12 -11.31
CA ALA A 22 39.05 -16.06 -10.72
C ALA A 22 38.09 -15.43 -11.75
N ALA A 23 38.54 -15.22 -12.98
CA ALA A 23 37.69 -14.70 -14.07
C ALA A 23 36.59 -15.69 -14.48
N ALA A 24 36.85 -17.00 -14.46
CA ALA A 24 35.86 -18.04 -14.78
C ALA A 24 34.84 -18.28 -13.64
N SER A 25 35.14 -17.85 -12.42
CA SER A 25 34.22 -17.94 -11.27
C SER A 25 33.17 -16.83 -11.26
N CYS A 26 33.30 -15.81 -12.10
CA CYS A 26 32.34 -14.72 -12.26
C CYS A 26 31.35 -15.04 -13.39
N ASP A 27 30.65 -16.18 -13.30
CA ASP A 27 29.50 -16.44 -14.16
C ASP A 27 28.21 -16.01 -13.45
N GLY A 28 27.33 -15.33 -14.18
CA GLY A 28 26.18 -14.58 -13.67
C GLY A 28 25.06 -15.45 -13.06
N GLU A 29 23.88 -14.84 -12.86
CA GLU A 29 22.70 -15.51 -12.32
C GLU A 29 22.46 -16.87 -13.00
N LYS A 30 22.45 -17.94 -12.21
CA LYS A 30 22.28 -19.30 -12.72
C LYS A 30 20.88 -19.46 -13.33
N LYS A 31 20.82 -19.91 -14.58
CA LYS A 31 19.56 -20.13 -15.32
C LYS A 31 18.78 -21.39 -14.89
N SER A 32 19.35 -22.20 -14.01
CA SER A 32 18.73 -23.45 -13.54
C SER A 32 18.75 -23.54 -12.02
N ARG A 33 17.81 -24.33 -11.50
CA ARG A 33 17.74 -24.69 -10.09
C ARG A 33 19.01 -25.47 -9.72
N GLY A 34 19.57 -25.15 -8.56
CA GLY A 34 20.75 -25.85 -8.03
C GLY A 34 20.48 -27.34 -7.78
N ILE A 35 21.54 -28.13 -7.72
CA ILE A 35 21.47 -29.56 -7.38
C ILE A 35 21.02 -29.69 -5.92
N LYS A 36 19.92 -30.42 -5.69
CA LYS A 36 19.45 -30.77 -4.35
C LYS A 36 20.20 -32.02 -3.86
N TYR A 37 21.19 -31.84 -3.00
CA TYR A 37 21.83 -32.97 -2.30
C TYR A 37 20.94 -33.43 -1.14
N MET A 38 20.59 -34.72 -1.09
CA MET A 38 19.69 -35.34 -0.10
C MET A 38 18.26 -34.72 -0.06
N PRO A 39 17.43 -34.90 -1.12
CA PRO A 39 16.15 -34.21 -1.26
C PRO A 39 14.98 -34.78 -0.44
N GLU A 40 15.19 -35.85 0.33
CA GLU A 40 14.14 -36.68 0.96
C GLU A 40 13.14 -35.93 1.87
N MET A 41 13.53 -34.75 2.39
CA MET A 41 12.62 -33.85 3.13
C MET A 41 12.59 -32.42 2.59
N TYR A 42 13.24 -32.18 1.45
CA TYR A 42 13.25 -30.85 0.82
C TYR A 42 11.91 -30.54 0.18
N ASP A 43 11.31 -31.56 -0.46
CA ASP A 43 9.98 -31.52 -1.04
C ASP A 43 9.05 -32.39 -0.18
N THR A 44 8.15 -31.75 0.56
CA THR A 44 7.20 -32.46 1.42
C THR A 44 6.04 -33.03 0.59
N PRO A 45 5.51 -34.22 0.93
CA PRO A 45 4.30 -34.74 0.31
C PRO A 45 3.05 -33.91 0.67
N ALA A 46 3.08 -33.13 1.75
CA ALA A 46 1.99 -32.24 2.13
C ALA A 46 2.01 -30.96 1.29
N PHE A 47 0.86 -30.57 0.74
CA PHE A 47 0.76 -29.32 -0.01
C PHE A 47 0.94 -28.11 0.91
N LYS A 48 1.87 -27.21 0.54
CA LYS A 48 1.94 -25.87 1.13
C LYS A 48 0.81 -25.00 0.60
N SER A 49 0.48 -23.94 1.33
CA SER A 49 -0.68 -23.07 1.05
C SER A 49 -0.75 -22.55 -0.39
N GLN A 50 0.39 -22.20 -1.01
CA GLN A 50 0.45 -21.71 -2.39
C GLN A 50 1.13 -22.71 -3.35
N GLN A 51 1.26 -23.97 -2.95
CA GLN A 51 1.84 -25.01 -3.80
C GLN A 51 0.85 -25.41 -4.89
N ALA A 52 1.39 -25.74 -6.07
CA ALA A 52 0.60 -26.32 -7.13
C ALA A 52 0.51 -27.85 -6.94
N MET A 53 -0.70 -28.39 -7.10
CA MET A 53 -0.98 -29.80 -7.20
C MET A 53 -1.12 -30.24 -8.66
N GLU A 54 -0.83 -31.50 -8.92
CA GLU A 54 -1.16 -32.16 -10.17
C GLU A 54 -2.42 -33.00 -9.95
N ARG A 55 -3.38 -32.91 -10.88
CA ARG A 55 -4.58 -33.73 -10.85
C ARG A 55 -4.63 -34.60 -12.08
N VAL A 56 -4.63 -35.91 -11.86
CA VAL A 56 -4.89 -36.89 -12.91
C VAL A 56 -6.40 -37.02 -13.07
N MET A 57 -6.91 -36.60 -14.21
CA MET A 57 -8.30 -36.79 -14.58
C MET A 57 -8.47 -38.14 -15.27
N PRO A 58 -9.42 -38.99 -14.81
CA PRO A 58 -9.70 -40.25 -15.48
C PRO A 58 -10.17 -39.96 -16.91
N ALA A 59 -9.73 -40.80 -17.86
CA ALA A 59 -10.17 -40.67 -19.24
C ALA A 59 -11.68 -40.94 -19.34
N ALA A 60 -12.42 -40.03 -19.97
CA ALA A 60 -13.77 -40.33 -20.42
C ALA A 60 -13.66 -41.30 -21.59
N GLU A 61 -13.88 -42.59 -21.31
CA GLU A 61 -13.87 -43.74 -22.23
C GLU A 61 -12.57 -43.98 -23.02
N ALA A 62 -11.90 -45.12 -22.74
CA ALA A 62 -10.80 -45.73 -23.50
C ALA A 62 -9.59 -44.84 -23.91
N GLY A 63 -9.42 -43.66 -23.31
CA GLY A 63 -8.30 -42.74 -23.55
C GLY A 63 -7.18 -42.79 -22.50
N LYS A 64 -6.09 -42.06 -22.76
CA LYS A 64 -5.07 -41.78 -21.73
C LYS A 64 -5.62 -40.76 -20.73
N PRO A 65 -5.36 -40.92 -19.41
CA PRO A 65 -5.77 -39.94 -18.42
C PRO A 65 -5.11 -38.58 -18.70
N ALA A 66 -5.88 -37.50 -18.58
CA ALA A 66 -5.37 -36.15 -18.73
C ALA A 66 -4.74 -35.69 -17.41
N VAL A 67 -3.48 -35.25 -17.43
CA VAL A 67 -2.82 -34.67 -16.25
C VAL A 67 -2.90 -33.16 -16.36
N MET A 68 -3.61 -32.54 -15.42
CA MET A 68 -3.64 -31.09 -15.30
C MET A 68 -2.56 -30.66 -14.30
N HIS A 69 -1.55 -29.96 -14.83
CA HIS A 69 -0.47 -29.37 -14.04
C HIS A 69 -0.88 -27.99 -13.51
N HIS A 70 -0.19 -27.52 -12.47
CA HIS A 70 -0.33 -26.18 -11.91
C HIS A 70 -1.70 -25.83 -11.30
N ILE A 71 -2.43 -26.81 -10.79
CA ILE A 71 -3.68 -26.52 -10.08
C ILE A 71 -3.32 -25.97 -8.70
N PRO A 72 -3.84 -24.82 -8.25
CA PRO A 72 -3.59 -24.35 -6.90
C PRO A 72 -4.10 -25.36 -5.86
N ALA A 73 -3.26 -25.73 -4.89
CA ALA A 73 -3.72 -26.50 -3.73
C ALA A 73 -4.69 -25.70 -2.84
N LEU A 74 -4.62 -24.36 -2.91
CA LEU A 74 -5.60 -23.47 -2.29
C LEU A 74 -6.89 -23.46 -3.09
N LEU A 75 -7.86 -24.28 -2.66
CA LEU A 75 -9.18 -24.34 -3.27
C LEU A 75 -10.04 -23.16 -2.81
N THR A 76 -10.87 -22.65 -3.72
CA THR A 76 -11.88 -21.65 -3.39
C THR A 76 -12.94 -22.28 -2.48
N PRO A 77 -13.33 -21.64 -1.37
CA PRO A 77 -14.39 -22.15 -0.52
C PRO A 77 -15.73 -22.16 -1.27
N PRO A 78 -16.64 -23.11 -0.97
CA PRO A 78 -17.99 -23.10 -1.54
C PRO A 78 -18.71 -21.78 -1.27
N ALA A 79 -19.51 -21.33 -2.25
CA ALA A 79 -20.28 -20.10 -2.12
C ALA A 79 -21.25 -20.16 -0.93
N GLY A 80 -21.38 -19.06 -0.20
CA GLY A 80 -22.26 -18.94 0.98
C GLY A 80 -21.68 -19.49 2.29
N THR A 81 -20.46 -20.03 2.28
CA THR A 81 -19.80 -20.47 3.52
C THR A 81 -19.36 -19.29 4.39
N VAL A 82 -19.52 -19.42 5.71
CA VAL A 82 -19.11 -18.42 6.70
C VAL A 82 -18.16 -19.09 7.69
N SER A 83 -17.01 -18.47 7.96
CA SER A 83 -16.05 -18.98 8.94
C SER A 83 -16.53 -18.69 10.36
N ARG A 84 -16.16 -19.54 11.33
CA ARG A 84 -16.58 -19.38 12.74
C ARG A 84 -16.09 -18.06 13.33
N ASP A 85 -14.88 -17.64 12.95
CA ASP A 85 -14.19 -16.47 13.52
C ASP A 85 -14.19 -15.27 12.57
N ALA A 86 -14.81 -15.37 11.39
CA ALA A 86 -14.88 -14.28 10.42
C ALA A 86 -16.33 -13.90 10.17
N ALA A 87 -16.68 -12.69 10.58
CA ALA A 87 -17.99 -12.15 10.32
C ALA A 87 -18.09 -11.59 8.89
N THR A 88 -19.31 -11.54 8.36
CA THR A 88 -19.58 -11.15 6.98
C THR A 88 -19.98 -9.69 6.87
N TYR A 89 -19.41 -9.01 5.89
CA TYR A 89 -19.84 -7.66 5.55
C TYR A 89 -21.15 -7.79 4.76
N ALA A 90 -22.28 -7.47 5.40
CA ALA A 90 -23.61 -7.74 4.88
C ALA A 90 -24.16 -6.65 3.94
N ILE A 91 -23.50 -5.50 3.86
CA ILE A 91 -23.98 -4.36 3.05
C ILE A 91 -23.60 -4.58 1.59
N ALA A 92 -24.59 -4.52 0.70
CA ALA A 92 -24.39 -4.65 -0.74
C ALA A 92 -23.64 -3.44 -1.32
N ALA A 93 -22.86 -3.64 -2.39
CA ALA A 93 -22.06 -2.57 -3.03
C ALA A 93 -22.86 -1.35 -3.53
N THR A 94 -24.17 -1.51 -3.73
CA THR A 94 -25.08 -0.45 -4.18
C THR A 94 -25.82 0.24 -3.03
N ASP A 95 -25.76 -0.30 -1.82
CA ASP A 95 -26.50 0.21 -0.65
C ASP A 95 -25.70 1.27 0.11
N TRP A 96 -25.65 2.46 -0.49
CA TRP A 96 -25.00 3.63 0.09
C TRP A 96 -25.72 4.15 1.35
N ALA A 97 -27.02 3.91 1.48
CA ALA A 97 -27.80 4.36 2.62
C ALA A 97 -27.37 3.61 3.90
N ALA A 98 -27.25 2.29 3.83
CA ALA A 98 -26.72 1.48 4.92
C ALA A 98 -25.23 1.77 5.17
N ALA A 99 -24.43 1.93 4.10
CA ALA A 99 -23.00 2.29 4.24
C ALA A 99 -22.81 3.59 5.03
N LYS A 100 -23.62 4.62 4.78
CA LYS A 100 -23.55 5.91 5.45
C LYS A 100 -23.87 5.84 6.95
N GLN A 101 -24.59 4.83 7.39
CA GLN A 101 -24.93 4.63 8.80
C GLN A 101 -23.80 3.97 9.60
N LEU A 102 -22.76 3.43 8.94
CA LEU A 102 -21.62 2.85 9.64
C LEU A 102 -20.83 3.94 10.37
N VAL A 103 -20.52 3.68 11.62
CA VAL A 103 -19.72 4.54 12.49
C VAL A 103 -18.41 3.84 12.79
N ASN A 104 -17.32 4.60 12.78
CA ASN A 104 -16.00 4.08 13.11
C ASN A 104 -15.96 3.65 14.59
N PRO A 105 -15.71 2.36 14.91
CA PRO A 105 -15.63 1.89 16.30
C PRO A 105 -14.33 2.31 17.00
N LEU A 106 -13.30 2.71 16.25
CA LEU A 106 -11.99 3.00 16.81
C LEU A 106 -11.96 4.41 17.39
N THR A 107 -11.45 4.53 18.61
CA THR A 107 -11.17 5.85 19.19
C THR A 107 -9.93 6.45 18.52
N PRO A 108 -9.98 7.70 18.02
CA PRO A 108 -8.81 8.36 17.45
C PRO A 108 -7.68 8.47 18.48
N GLY A 109 -6.51 7.93 18.13
CA GLY A 109 -5.33 7.95 18.97
C GLY A 109 -4.06 7.77 18.13
N ALA A 110 -2.91 8.13 18.69
CA ALA A 110 -1.65 8.13 17.94
C ALA A 110 -1.30 6.75 17.36
N ALA A 111 -1.57 5.66 18.09
CA ALA A 111 -1.33 4.29 17.61
C ALA A 111 -2.26 3.92 16.43
N VAL A 112 -3.55 4.24 16.51
CA VAL A 112 -4.53 4.00 15.44
C VAL A 112 -4.19 4.81 14.19
N LEU A 113 -3.81 6.07 14.36
CA LEU A 113 -3.39 6.92 13.23
C LEU A 113 -2.12 6.40 12.56
N ARG A 114 -1.14 5.89 13.33
CA ARG A 114 0.06 5.24 12.76
C ARG A 114 -0.27 3.96 12.00
N LEU A 115 -1.19 3.14 12.50
CA LEU A 115 -1.67 1.97 11.77
C LEU A 115 -2.32 2.39 10.44
N GLY A 116 -3.25 3.35 10.51
CA GLY A 116 -3.94 3.89 9.34
C GLY A 116 -2.97 4.45 8.32
N GLN A 117 -1.98 5.22 8.77
CA GLN A 117 -0.91 5.74 7.92
C GLN A 117 -0.10 4.64 7.24
N ARG A 118 0.36 3.63 7.99
CA ARG A 118 1.13 2.52 7.42
C ARG A 118 0.32 1.85 6.30
N ARG A 119 -0.94 1.52 6.58
CA ARG A 119 -1.80 0.81 5.63
C ARG A 119 -2.14 1.67 4.43
N PHE A 120 -2.39 2.97 4.64
CA PHE A 120 -2.54 3.93 3.56
C PHE A 120 -1.30 4.00 2.67
N ASN A 121 -0.11 4.13 3.25
CA ASN A 121 1.14 4.25 2.50
C ASN A 121 1.47 2.99 1.68
N VAL A 122 1.14 1.80 2.22
CA VAL A 122 1.42 0.52 1.54
C VAL A 122 0.40 0.24 0.44
N THR A 123 -0.88 0.54 0.66
CA THR A 123 -1.96 0.04 -0.20
C THR A 123 -2.65 1.14 -1.02
N CYS A 124 -2.82 2.34 -0.46
CA CYS A 124 -3.64 3.40 -1.05
C CYS A 124 -2.79 4.46 -1.77
N ALA A 125 -1.64 4.84 -1.20
CA ALA A 125 -0.79 5.93 -1.69
C ALA A 125 -0.18 5.67 -3.06
N VAL A 126 -0.08 4.41 -3.48
CA VAL A 126 0.36 4.02 -4.83
C VAL A 126 -0.51 4.69 -5.91
N CYS A 127 -1.81 4.85 -5.65
CA CYS A 127 -2.76 5.51 -6.54
C CYS A 127 -3.06 6.95 -6.11
N HIS A 128 -3.26 7.18 -4.81
CA HIS A 128 -3.76 8.45 -4.29
C HIS A 128 -2.69 9.43 -3.79
N GLY A 129 -1.40 9.09 -3.94
CA GLY A 129 -0.30 9.88 -3.38
C GLY A 129 -0.17 9.72 -1.87
N ARG A 130 1.04 9.97 -1.34
CA ARG A 130 1.29 9.89 0.12
C ARG A 130 0.71 11.07 0.89
N ASP A 131 0.60 12.20 0.20
CA ASP A 131 0.00 13.46 0.64
C ASP A 131 -1.50 13.54 0.32
N GLY A 132 -2.07 12.49 -0.27
CA GLY A 132 -3.45 12.47 -0.72
C GLY A 132 -3.66 13.20 -2.06
N ASP A 133 -2.62 13.71 -2.71
CA ASP A 133 -2.74 14.22 -4.06
C ASP A 133 -2.56 13.08 -5.07
N ALA A 134 -3.64 12.79 -5.81
CA ALA A 134 -3.63 11.75 -6.82
C ALA A 134 -2.60 12.00 -7.93
N ALA A 135 -2.22 13.26 -8.20
CA ALA A 135 -1.18 13.58 -9.18
C ALA A 135 0.20 13.04 -8.77
N HIS A 136 0.44 12.88 -7.46
CA HIS A 136 1.68 12.32 -6.90
C HIS A 136 1.64 10.80 -6.72
N GLY A 137 0.53 10.15 -7.10
CA GLY A 137 0.41 8.69 -7.12
C GLY A 137 1.36 8.06 -8.14
N TYR A 138 1.98 6.93 -7.80
CA TYR A 138 2.90 6.22 -8.70
C TYR A 138 2.21 5.78 -10.00
N VAL A 139 0.92 5.42 -9.94
CA VAL A 139 0.16 4.98 -11.12
C VAL A 139 -0.61 6.12 -11.81
N ALA A 140 -0.43 7.37 -11.36
CA ALA A 140 -1.01 8.53 -12.02
C ALA A 140 -0.30 8.82 -13.35
N PRO A 141 -0.98 9.44 -14.33
CA PRO A 141 -0.39 9.83 -15.60
C PRO A 141 0.72 10.86 -15.38
N THR A 142 1.85 10.67 -16.07
CA THR A 142 2.95 11.64 -16.12
C THR A 142 3.17 12.10 -17.56
N LYS A 143 4.07 13.07 -17.78
CA LYS A 143 4.44 13.49 -19.14
C LYS A 143 5.07 12.35 -19.94
N GLU A 144 5.84 11.50 -19.27
CA GLU A 144 6.53 10.35 -19.83
C GLU A 144 5.60 9.15 -20.02
N HIS A 145 4.56 9.05 -19.20
CA HIS A 145 3.59 7.94 -19.19
C HIS A 145 2.14 8.47 -19.13
N PRO A 146 1.64 9.08 -20.21
CA PRO A 146 0.30 9.68 -20.24
C PRO A 146 -0.83 8.65 -20.27
N ASP A 147 -0.51 7.39 -20.60
CA ASP A 147 -1.43 6.26 -20.74
C ASP A 147 -1.78 5.57 -19.41
N ARG A 148 -1.23 6.04 -18.29
CA ARG A 148 -1.55 5.51 -16.95
C ARG A 148 -2.97 5.89 -16.49
N PHE A 149 -3.32 5.50 -15.26
CA PHE A 149 -4.70 5.57 -14.76
C PHE A 149 -5.18 7.02 -14.54
N THR A 150 -6.13 7.45 -15.36
CA THR A 150 -6.80 8.75 -15.24
C THR A 150 -8.04 8.70 -14.34
N GLY A 151 -8.41 9.86 -13.77
CA GLY A 151 -9.64 10.02 -12.99
C GLY A 151 -9.54 9.52 -11.54
N ILE A 152 -8.34 9.39 -11.00
CA ILE A 152 -8.12 9.10 -9.58
C ILE A 152 -8.41 10.40 -8.79
N PRO A 153 -9.32 10.39 -7.80
CA PRO A 153 -9.59 11.57 -7.00
C PRO A 153 -8.50 11.80 -5.95
N SER A 154 -8.10 13.06 -5.76
CA SER A 154 -7.29 13.49 -4.61
C SER A 154 -8.13 13.42 -3.33
N LEU A 155 -7.51 12.92 -2.26
CA LEU A 155 -8.09 12.64 -0.96
C LEU A 155 -7.80 13.74 0.08
N ASN A 156 -7.05 14.76 -0.31
CA ASN A 156 -6.64 15.91 0.50
C ASN A 156 -7.46 17.19 0.21
N GLY A 157 -8.65 17.04 -0.40
CA GLY A 157 -9.52 18.14 -0.75
C GLY A 157 -11.01 17.83 -0.56
N ALA A 158 -11.87 18.70 -1.12
CA ALA A 158 -13.32 18.67 -0.91
C ALA A 158 -13.99 17.33 -1.26
N SER A 159 -13.40 16.54 -2.17
CA SER A 159 -13.89 15.21 -2.57
C SER A 159 -14.14 14.28 -1.38
N LEU A 160 -13.32 14.38 -0.32
CA LEU A 160 -13.46 13.54 0.87
C LEU A 160 -14.48 14.10 1.88
N MET A 161 -14.77 15.41 1.84
CA MET A 161 -15.67 16.08 2.79
C MET A 161 -17.14 15.67 2.62
N GLY A 162 -17.55 15.36 1.39
CA GLY A 162 -18.93 14.97 1.09
C GLY A 162 -19.27 13.54 1.50
N LEU A 163 -18.27 12.72 1.85
CA LEU A 163 -18.45 11.32 2.23
C LEU A 163 -18.43 11.18 3.75
N SER A 164 -19.30 10.34 4.29
CA SER A 164 -19.23 9.86 5.68
C SER A 164 -18.11 8.84 5.87
N ASP A 165 -17.74 8.58 7.13
CA ASP A 165 -16.72 7.58 7.46
C ASP A 165 -17.12 6.17 6.98
N GLY A 166 -18.41 5.84 7.12
CA GLY A 166 -18.97 4.60 6.63
C GLY A 166 -18.92 4.44 5.11
N GLU A 167 -19.16 5.52 4.35
CA GLU A 167 -19.03 5.51 2.89
C GLU A 167 -17.58 5.31 2.44
N ILE A 168 -16.61 5.93 3.12
CA ILE A 168 -15.18 5.72 2.83
C ILE A 168 -14.81 4.25 3.12
N TYR A 169 -15.22 3.73 4.28
CA TYR A 169 -15.00 2.32 4.63
C TYR A 169 -15.62 1.36 3.60
N HIS A 170 -16.84 1.66 3.12
CA HIS A 170 -17.54 0.86 2.12
C HIS A 170 -16.78 0.85 0.78
N ILE A 171 -16.26 2.00 0.34
CA ILE A 171 -15.43 2.11 -0.87
C ILE A 171 -14.17 1.27 -0.74
N VAL A 172 -13.47 1.31 0.40
CA VAL A 172 -12.26 0.50 0.61
C VAL A 172 -12.62 -0.99 0.62
N THR A 173 -13.77 -1.35 1.17
CA THR A 173 -14.21 -2.75 1.32
C THR A 173 -14.64 -3.36 -0.01
N LEU A 174 -15.49 -2.69 -0.79
CA LEU A 174 -16.10 -3.26 -2.00
C LEU A 174 -15.56 -2.67 -3.31
N GLY A 175 -14.78 -1.58 -3.24
CA GLY A 175 -14.34 -0.82 -4.40
C GLY A 175 -15.39 0.17 -4.88
N ARG A 176 -15.00 1.02 -5.83
CA ARG A 176 -15.91 1.96 -6.51
C ARG A 176 -15.37 2.28 -7.90
N ASN A 177 -16.21 2.14 -8.92
CA ASN A 177 -15.83 2.35 -10.31
C ASN A 177 -14.58 1.52 -10.69
N ARG A 178 -13.46 2.18 -10.98
CA ARG A 178 -12.18 1.54 -11.33
C ARG A 178 -11.33 1.19 -10.10
N MET A 179 -11.70 1.64 -8.91
CA MET A 179 -11.01 1.26 -7.68
C MET A 179 -11.42 -0.16 -7.28
N PRO A 180 -10.47 -1.11 -7.19
CA PRO A 180 -10.77 -2.49 -6.81
C PRO A 180 -11.16 -2.60 -5.33
N SER A 181 -11.79 -3.71 -4.96
CA SER A 181 -11.97 -4.08 -3.56
C SER A 181 -10.61 -4.35 -2.91
N LEU A 182 -10.39 -3.76 -1.73
CA LEU A 182 -9.19 -3.98 -0.91
C LEU A 182 -9.45 -4.90 0.29
N ARG A 183 -10.62 -5.57 0.33
CA ARG A 183 -11.02 -6.37 1.50
C ARG A 183 -10.07 -7.52 1.82
N ALA A 184 -9.37 -8.05 0.81
CA ALA A 184 -8.46 -9.18 0.95
C ALA A 184 -7.06 -8.76 1.42
N GLN A 185 -6.70 -7.49 1.20
CA GLN A 185 -5.37 -6.93 1.49
C GLN A 185 -5.36 -6.12 2.79
N VAL A 186 -6.49 -5.51 3.17
CA VAL A 186 -6.60 -4.63 4.33
C VAL A 186 -7.67 -5.17 5.27
N LEU A 187 -7.28 -5.50 6.50
CA LEU A 187 -8.19 -6.04 7.51
C LEU A 187 -9.22 -4.98 7.95
N PRO A 188 -10.36 -5.38 8.52
CA PRO A 188 -11.42 -4.45 8.87
C PRO A 188 -10.99 -3.32 9.82
N GLU A 189 -10.26 -3.66 10.88
CA GLU A 189 -9.71 -2.72 11.85
C GLU A 189 -8.75 -1.73 11.18
N GLU A 190 -7.97 -2.25 10.22
CA GLU A 190 -7.02 -1.47 9.45
C GLU A 190 -7.73 -0.52 8.48
N ARG A 191 -8.86 -0.93 7.89
CA ARG A 191 -9.70 -0.05 7.05
C ARG A 191 -10.26 1.10 7.89
N TRP A 192 -10.77 0.83 9.09
CA TRP A 192 -11.23 1.87 10.01
C TRP A 192 -10.11 2.81 10.46
N ALA A 193 -8.92 2.27 10.72
CA ALA A 193 -7.75 3.09 11.04
C ALA A 193 -7.34 3.99 9.85
N VAL A 194 -7.40 3.48 8.62
CA VAL A 194 -7.17 4.27 7.40
C VAL A 194 -8.18 5.40 7.28
N VAL A 195 -9.46 5.16 7.58
CA VAL A 195 -10.48 6.23 7.55
C VAL A 195 -10.11 7.38 8.50
N LEU A 196 -9.69 7.09 9.73
CA LEU A 196 -9.26 8.13 10.68
C LEU A 196 -8.01 8.87 10.20
N TYR A 197 -7.05 8.14 9.62
CA TYR A 197 -5.86 8.74 9.03
C TYR A 197 -6.23 9.68 7.87
N LEU A 198 -7.15 9.28 6.99
CA LEU A 198 -7.64 10.10 5.88
C LEU A 198 -8.31 11.38 6.38
N ARG A 199 -9.09 11.31 7.46
CA ARG A 199 -9.67 12.52 8.09
C ARG A 199 -8.61 13.46 8.63
N ALA A 200 -7.60 12.93 9.31
CA ALA A 200 -6.48 13.72 9.81
C ALA A 200 -5.68 14.36 8.67
N LEU A 201 -5.35 13.59 7.63
CA LEU A 201 -4.65 14.07 6.44
C LEU A 201 -5.44 15.17 5.74
N ASN A 202 -6.70 14.92 5.41
CA ASN A 202 -7.55 15.90 4.73
C ASN A 202 -7.74 17.18 5.56
N GLY A 203 -7.96 17.06 6.88
CA GLY A 203 -8.08 18.22 7.76
C GLY A 203 -6.79 19.05 7.83
N ALA A 204 -5.63 18.39 7.89
CA ALA A 204 -4.34 19.08 7.87
C ALA A 204 -4.05 19.76 6.53
N SER A 205 -4.37 19.11 5.41
CA SER A 205 -4.24 19.67 4.07
C SER A 205 -5.13 20.90 3.87
N LEU A 206 -6.40 20.85 4.29
CA LEU A 206 -7.30 22.00 4.22
C LEU A 206 -6.84 23.16 5.11
N ALA A 207 -6.40 22.87 6.33
CA ALA A 207 -5.85 23.90 7.22
C ALA A 207 -4.60 24.57 6.64
N MET A 208 -3.81 23.82 5.86
CA MET A 208 -2.65 24.35 5.14
C MET A 208 -3.09 25.22 3.95
N SER A 209 -4.02 24.75 3.12
CA SER A 209 -4.54 25.55 1.99
C SER A 209 -5.22 26.85 2.45
N ASP A 210 -5.95 26.82 3.56
CA ASP A 210 -6.60 28.02 4.13
C ASP A 210 -5.56 29.04 4.62
N ALA A 211 -4.47 28.56 5.22
CA ALA A 211 -3.37 29.41 5.66
C ALA A 211 -2.66 30.07 4.47
N GLU A 212 -2.44 29.33 3.38
CA GLU A 212 -1.87 29.86 2.14
C GLU A 212 -2.80 30.88 1.47
N ALA A 213 -4.09 30.58 1.38
CA ALA A 213 -5.08 31.50 0.83
C ALA A 213 -5.15 32.81 1.62
N ARG A 214 -5.06 32.74 2.96
CA ARG A 214 -4.98 33.94 3.82
C ARG A 214 -3.71 34.74 3.55
N LEU A 215 -2.56 34.09 3.44
CA LEU A 215 -1.29 34.77 3.12
C LEU A 215 -1.34 35.44 1.74
N ALA A 216 -1.87 34.75 0.74
CA ALA A 216 -2.02 35.27 -0.61
C ALA A 216 -2.94 36.50 -0.66
N LYS A 217 -4.06 36.45 0.08
CA LYS A 217 -4.98 37.59 0.21
C LYS A 217 -4.31 38.81 0.83
N LEU A 218 -3.59 38.64 1.94
CA LEU A 218 -2.84 39.73 2.58
C LEU A 218 -1.82 40.34 1.63
N LEU A 219 -1.06 39.51 0.91
CA LEU A 219 -0.09 39.99 -0.09
C LEU A 219 -0.76 40.79 -1.21
N ALA A 220 -1.93 40.35 -1.69
CA ALA A 220 -2.68 41.06 -2.74
C ALA A 220 -3.24 42.41 -2.24
N GLU A 221 -3.85 42.45 -1.05
CA GLU A 221 -4.39 43.68 -0.44
C GLU A 221 -3.31 44.75 -0.26
N HIS A 222 -2.10 44.33 0.15
CA HIS A 222 -0.97 45.24 0.31
C HIS A 222 -0.25 45.58 -1.00
N ALA A 223 -0.43 44.80 -2.06
CA ALA A 223 0.07 45.12 -3.40
C ALA A 223 -0.83 46.13 -4.14
N GLU A 224 -2.15 46.00 -4.02
CA GLU A 224 -3.13 46.88 -4.68
C GLU A 224 -3.25 48.26 -4.02
N GLY A 225 -2.91 48.37 -2.73
CA GLY A 225 -3.06 49.60 -1.96
C GLY A 225 -2.07 50.73 -2.30
N GLY A 226 -1.00 50.46 -3.07
CA GLY A 226 0.01 51.46 -3.48
C GLY A 226 0.73 52.21 -2.34
N LYS A 227 0.44 51.87 -1.08
CA LYS A 227 1.00 52.47 0.13
C LYS A 227 2.17 51.61 0.62
N ALA A 228 3.23 52.26 1.09
CA ALA A 228 4.32 51.58 1.77
C ALA A 228 3.76 50.72 2.91
N MET A 229 4.19 49.45 3.00
CA MET A 229 3.77 48.55 4.07
C MET A 229 4.06 49.19 5.42
N ASP A 230 3.03 49.42 6.22
CA ASP A 230 3.22 49.83 7.60
C ASP A 230 3.78 48.66 8.44
N ALA A 231 4.27 48.99 9.63
CA ALA A 231 4.85 47.99 10.53
C ALA A 231 3.84 46.91 10.93
N TYR A 232 2.54 47.25 10.94
CA TYR A 232 1.46 46.34 11.30
C TYR A 232 1.19 45.31 10.20
N ALA A 233 1.06 45.76 8.95
CA ALA A 233 0.91 44.94 7.76
C ALA A 233 2.11 44.01 7.58
N THR A 234 3.33 44.51 7.82
CA THR A 234 4.55 43.68 7.77
C THR A 234 4.53 42.58 8.83
N ALA A 235 4.10 42.91 10.05
CA ALA A 235 3.96 41.94 11.14
C ALA A 235 2.84 40.92 10.87
N GLU A 236 1.72 41.34 10.26
CA GLU A 236 0.61 40.46 9.91
C GLU A 236 1.02 39.44 8.83
N ILE A 237 1.74 39.86 7.79
CA ILE A 237 2.30 38.96 6.77
C ILE A 237 3.31 37.99 7.38
N GLU A 238 4.21 38.45 8.25
CA GLU A 238 5.17 37.56 8.91
C GLU A 238 4.49 36.54 9.82
N ASN A 239 3.42 36.92 10.52
CA ASN A 239 2.61 35.97 11.29
C ASN A 239 1.89 34.96 10.39
N ALA A 240 1.36 35.39 9.25
CA ALA A 240 0.74 34.50 8.26
C ALA A 240 1.75 33.51 7.67
N LYS A 241 2.97 33.95 7.32
CA LYS A 241 4.05 33.05 6.88
C LYS A 241 4.43 32.02 7.95
N LYS A 242 4.54 32.45 9.22
CA LYS A 242 4.79 31.53 10.35
C LYS A 242 3.67 30.50 10.51
N ALA A 243 2.42 30.92 10.32
CA ALA A 243 1.27 30.03 10.36
C ALA A 243 1.33 28.98 9.25
N VAL A 244 1.58 29.39 7.99
CA VAL A 244 1.79 28.46 6.86
C VAL A 244 2.92 27.49 7.16
N ALA A 245 4.09 27.98 7.62
CA ALA A 245 5.22 27.12 7.97
C ALA A 245 4.87 26.12 9.09
N SER A 246 4.03 26.50 10.06
CA SER A 246 3.56 25.58 11.10
C SER A 246 2.64 24.50 10.53
N LYS A 247 1.65 24.87 9.72
CA LYS A 247 0.72 23.91 9.11
C LYS A 247 1.44 22.95 8.16
N GLN A 248 2.44 23.44 7.43
CA GLN A 248 3.31 22.59 6.62
C GLN A 248 4.07 21.57 7.47
N ARG A 249 4.62 21.96 8.62
CA ARG A 249 5.28 21.01 9.54
C ARG A 249 4.30 19.96 10.06
N ASP A 250 3.11 20.39 10.48
CA ASP A 250 2.08 19.49 11.02
C ASP A 250 1.66 18.45 9.95
N LEU A 251 1.47 18.88 8.70
CA LEU A 251 1.15 18.01 7.57
C LEU A 251 2.28 17.02 7.28
N VAL A 252 3.53 17.49 7.28
CA VAL A 252 4.71 16.62 7.07
C VAL A 252 4.82 15.58 8.18
N LEU A 253 4.55 15.94 9.44
CA LEU A 253 4.56 14.99 10.55
C LEU A 253 3.47 13.91 10.40
N ILE A 254 2.28 14.30 9.94
CA ILE A 254 1.21 13.36 9.60
C ILE A 254 1.63 12.43 8.47
N GLN A 255 2.46 12.88 7.52
CA GLN A 255 2.93 12.10 6.36
C GLN A 255 4.19 11.24 6.62
N GLN A 256 5.04 11.64 7.57
CA GLN A 256 6.33 10.99 7.88
C GLN A 256 6.28 10.00 9.06
N GLY A 257 5.11 9.79 9.67
CA GLY A 257 4.95 8.96 10.87
C GLY A 257 5.46 7.51 10.75
N GLY A 258 5.87 7.00 11.92
CA GLY A 258 6.57 5.74 12.10
C GLY A 258 5.76 4.48 11.78
N ASP A 259 6.39 3.35 12.03
CA ASP A 259 5.97 2.06 11.52
C ASP A 259 4.74 1.46 12.26
N GLY A 260 4.09 2.13 13.21
CA GLY A 260 2.83 1.65 13.79
C GLY A 260 2.85 0.21 14.33
N ALA A 261 4.03 -0.34 14.64
CA ALA A 261 4.20 -1.72 15.10
C ALA A 261 3.62 -1.97 16.49
N ASP A 262 3.39 -0.89 17.25
CA ASP A 262 2.87 -0.93 18.63
C ASP A 262 1.35 -1.16 18.74
N PHE A 263 0.62 -1.25 17.61
CA PHE A 263 -0.83 -1.37 17.65
C PHE A 263 -1.28 -2.83 17.79
N ALA A 264 -1.93 -3.14 18.92
CA ALA A 264 -2.72 -4.35 19.08
C ALA A 264 -4.19 -4.05 18.75
N PRO A 265 -4.82 -4.75 17.78
CA PRO A 265 -6.23 -4.54 17.47
C PRO A 265 -7.12 -4.95 18.66
N PRO A 266 -8.27 -4.28 18.87
CA PRO A 266 -9.25 -4.74 19.85
C PRO A 266 -9.76 -6.14 19.49
N VAL A 267 -9.78 -7.06 20.45
CA VAL A 267 -10.12 -8.49 20.27
C VAL A 267 -11.64 -8.73 20.17
N GLY A 268 -12.41 -7.76 19.67
CA GLY A 268 -13.88 -7.79 19.66
C GLY A 268 -14.48 -7.89 18.26
N PRO A 269 -15.74 -8.37 18.12
CA PRO A 269 -16.46 -8.31 16.85
C PRO A 269 -16.63 -6.84 16.43
N GLN A 270 -16.23 -6.49 15.21
CA GLN A 270 -16.44 -5.14 14.68
C GLN A 270 -17.95 -4.89 14.49
N PRO A 271 -18.44 -3.65 14.69
CA PRO A 271 -19.88 -3.35 14.68
C PRO A 271 -20.57 -3.64 13.33
N GLU A 272 -19.85 -3.64 12.22
CA GLU A 272 -20.37 -3.91 10.87
C GLU A 272 -20.62 -5.39 10.57
N TYR A 273 -20.21 -6.27 11.48
CA TYR A 273 -20.01 -7.67 11.22
C TYR A 273 -21.06 -8.50 11.94
N ALA A 274 -21.97 -9.10 11.18
CA ALA A 274 -22.98 -9.97 11.73
C ALA A 274 -22.31 -11.23 12.30
N LYS A 275 -22.61 -11.53 13.57
CA LYS A 275 -22.30 -12.86 14.12
C LYS A 275 -23.15 -13.89 13.35
N PRO A 276 -22.55 -14.94 12.78
CA PRO A 276 -23.34 -15.98 12.16
C PRO A 276 -24.18 -16.68 13.23
N GLU A 277 -25.51 -16.66 13.08
CA GLU A 277 -26.42 -17.50 13.86
C GLU A 277 -26.46 -18.89 13.24
N TRP A 278 -26.14 -19.90 14.03
CA TRP A 278 -26.19 -21.29 13.59
C TRP A 278 -27.46 -21.93 14.15
N PRO A 279 -28.22 -22.70 13.35
CA PRO A 279 -29.36 -23.44 13.87
C PRO A 279 -28.90 -24.36 14.99
N GLU A 280 -29.56 -24.31 16.14
CA GLU A 280 -29.37 -25.30 17.20
C GLU A 280 -29.75 -26.68 16.66
N LYS A 281 -28.92 -27.68 16.95
CA LYS A 281 -29.07 -29.05 16.45
C LYS A 281 -30.27 -29.75 17.07
#